data_AF-A0A173SEP9-F1
#
_entry.id   AF-A0A173SEP9-F1
#
_cell.length_a   1.000
_cell.length_b   1.000
_cell.length_c   1.000
_cell.angle_alpha   90.00
_cell.angle_beta   90.00
_cell.angle_gamma   90.00
#
_symmetry.space_group_name_H-M   'P 1'
#
loop_
_entity.id
_entity.type
_entity.pdbx_description
1 polymer ?
#
loop_
_entity_poly.entity_id
_entity_poly.type
_entity_poly.pdbx_seq_one_letter_code
_entity_poly.pdbx_strand_id
1 'polypeptide(L)'
;MVDYGKVKSTIKPESVVIDDYSVWENTNIEAVSENVGTETEFNGFEYSMVQYDKNEYILKQAQANAELSDQLTETQLALCDVYEMIQ
;
A
#
# COMPACT_ATOMS: atom_id res chain seq x y z
N MET A 1 2.32 5.40 14.14
CA MET A 1 2.80 5.56 12.75
C MET A 1 4.00 6.49 12.71
N VAL A 2 5.04 6.13 11.96
CA VAL A 2 6.16 7.00 11.57
C VAL A 2 6.28 6.98 10.05
N ASP A 3 6.17 8.14 9.42
CA ASP A 3 6.35 8.30 7.98
C ASP A 3 7.79 8.70 7.67
N TYR A 4 8.48 7.88 6.88
CA TYR A 4 9.86 8.13 6.44
C TYR A 4 9.92 8.87 5.11
N GLY A 5 8.78 9.16 4.48
CA GLY A 5 8.68 9.77 3.18
C GLY A 5 9.25 8.86 2.09
N LYS A 6 9.97 9.46 1.14
CA LYS A 6 10.57 8.73 0.02
C LYS A 6 11.95 8.19 0.37
N VAL A 7 12.15 6.90 0.15
CA VAL A 7 13.42 6.20 0.35
C VAL A 7 13.85 5.48 -0.93
N LYS A 8 15.13 5.13 -1.02
CA LYS A 8 15.71 4.46 -2.18
C LYS A 8 16.40 3.15 -1.78
N SER A 9 16.31 2.13 -2.64
CA SER A 9 16.95 0.83 -2.45
C SER A 9 17.42 0.24 -3.77
N THR A 10 18.53 -0.49 -3.78
CA THR A 10 18.97 -1.26 -4.95
C THR A 10 18.20 -2.57 -5.12
N ILE A 11 17.48 -3.00 -4.08
CA ILE A 11 16.65 -4.20 -4.07
C ILE A 11 15.18 -3.78 -3.99
N LYS A 12 14.33 -4.40 -4.81
CA LYS A 12 12.89 -4.15 -4.79
C LYS A 12 12.33 -4.49 -3.40
N PRO A 13 11.71 -3.55 -2.68
CA PRO A 13 11.11 -3.84 -1.38
C PRO A 13 9.83 -4.68 -1.55
N GLU A 14 9.49 -5.44 -0.52
CA GLU A 14 8.15 -6.01 -0.38
C GLU A 14 7.15 -4.93 0.04
N SER A 15 5.90 -5.04 -0.39
CA SER A 15 4.87 -4.05 -0.08
C SER A 15 4.56 -3.94 1.41
N VAL A 16 4.65 -5.05 2.15
CA VAL A 16 4.51 -5.08 3.60
C VAL A 16 5.57 -6.01 4.17
N VAL A 17 6.34 -5.54 5.15
CA VAL A 17 7.32 -6.33 5.90
C VAL A 17 6.97 -6.29 7.38
N ILE A 18 6.92 -7.45 8.03
CA ILE A 18 6.62 -7.56 9.46
C ILE A 18 7.85 -8.11 10.16
N ASP A 19 8.41 -7.33 11.08
CA ASP A 19 9.49 -7.78 11.95
C ASP A 19 8.98 -8.07 13.38
N ASP A 20 9.89 -8.26 14.33
CA ASP A 20 9.53 -8.57 15.71
C ASP A 20 8.73 -7.45 16.42
N TYR A 21 8.90 -6.20 16.00
CA TYR A 21 8.40 -5.01 16.69
C TYR A 21 7.43 -4.16 15.86
N SER A 22 7.44 -4.25 14.54
CA SER A 22 6.78 -3.28 13.67
C SER A 22 6.28 -3.87 12.36
N VAL A 23 5.35 -3.15 11.73
CA VAL A 23 4.89 -3.40 10.37
C VAL A 23 5.34 -2.25 9.49
N TRP A 24 6.05 -2.56 8.41
CA TRP A 24 6.57 -1.61 7.43
C TRP A 24 5.75 -1.72 6.16
N GLU A 25 5.18 -0.62 5.71
CA GLU A 25 4.39 -0.55 4.48
C GLU A 25 5.15 0.29 3.45
N ASN A 26 5.46 -0.33 2.31
CA ASN A 26 6.16 0.28 1.18
C ASN A 26 5.19 0.46 0.01
N THR A 27 4.91 1.71 -0.34
CA THR A 27 3.94 2.08 -1.38
C THR A 27 4.61 2.90 -2.48
N ASN A 28 3.95 3.01 -3.63
CA ASN A 28 4.47 3.75 -4.79
C ASN A 28 5.88 3.29 -5.21
N ILE A 29 6.09 1.98 -5.25
CA ILE A 29 7.39 1.39 -5.58
C ILE A 29 7.66 1.50 -7.08
N GLU A 30 8.58 2.38 -7.44
CA GLU A 30 8.95 2.68 -8.83
C GLU A 30 10.42 2.38 -9.06
N ALA A 31 10.76 1.81 -10.23
CA ALA A 31 12.15 1.64 -10.63
C ALA A 31 12.72 2.98 -11.09
N VAL A 32 13.87 3.38 -10.56
CA VAL A 32 14.54 4.64 -10.88
C VAL A 32 15.98 4.38 -11.30
N SER A 33 16.43 5.18 -12.27
CA SER A 33 17.78 5.15 -12.82
C SER A 33 18.30 6.59 -12.89
N GLU A 34 19.39 6.89 -12.21
CA GLU A 34 19.95 8.23 -12.07
C GLU A 34 21.43 8.23 -12.44
N ASN A 35 21.87 9.31 -13.08
CA ASN A 35 23.27 9.56 -13.47
C ASN A 35 23.93 8.40 -14.24
N VAL A 36 23.15 7.73 -15.09
CA VAL A 36 23.59 6.61 -15.94
C VAL A 36 24.88 6.96 -16.69
N GLY A 37 25.91 6.11 -16.54
CA GLY A 37 27.21 6.31 -17.19
C GLY A 37 28.16 7.28 -16.48
N THR A 38 27.89 7.66 -15.24
CA THR A 38 28.80 8.43 -14.38
C THR A 38 29.23 7.61 -13.16
N GLU A 39 30.25 8.08 -12.42
CA GLU A 39 30.69 7.44 -11.17
C GLU A 39 29.62 7.45 -10.06
N THR A 40 28.56 8.26 -10.21
CA THR A 40 27.44 8.38 -9.27
C THR A 40 26.15 7.71 -9.78
N GLU A 41 26.28 6.72 -10.66
CA GLU A 41 25.15 5.96 -11.18
C GLU A 41 24.36 5.27 -10.06
N PHE A 42 23.04 5.43 -10.08
CA PHE A 42 22.11 4.69 -9.21
C PHE A 42 21.08 3.99 -10.08
N ASN A 43 20.96 2.67 -9.89
CA ASN A 43 19.92 1.86 -10.50
C ASN A 43 19.22 1.08 -9.39
N GLY A 44 17.94 1.37 -9.16
CA GLY A 44 17.22 0.79 -8.04
C GLY A 44 15.73 1.16 -8.03
N PHE A 45 15.18 1.31 -6.84
CA PHE A 45 13.78 1.61 -6.60
C PHE A 45 13.65 2.80 -5.66
N GLU A 46 12.68 3.66 -5.93
CA GLU A 46 12.21 4.72 -5.03
C GLU A 46 10.80 4.38 -4.57
N TYR A 47 10.49 4.58 -3.30
CA TYR A 47 9.19 4.26 -2.72
C TYR A 47 8.90 5.06 -1.45
N SER A 48 7.62 5.16 -1.10
CA SER A 48 7.15 5.72 0.16
C SER A 48 7.16 4.65 1.26
N MET A 49 7.79 4.94 2.40
CA MET A 49 7.91 3.99 3.52
C MET A 49 7.26 4.52 4.78
N VAL A 50 6.35 3.73 5.37
CA VAL A 50 5.69 4.04 6.64
C VAL A 50 5.82 2.87 7.61
N GLN A 51 6.15 3.16 8.86
CA GLN A 51 6.22 2.19 9.95
C GLN A 51 5.00 2.33 10.86
N TYR A 52 4.43 1.21 11.26
CA TYR A 52 3.32 1.12 12.20
C TYR A 52 3.68 0.23 13.38
N ASP A 53 3.10 0.54 14.54
CA ASP A 53 2.95 -0.47 15.60
C ASP A 53 2.03 -1.59 15.10
N LYS A 54 2.23 -2.81 15.59
CA LYS A 54 1.44 -3.97 15.16
C LYS A 54 -0.04 -3.82 15.47
N ASN A 55 -0.42 -3.28 16.63
CA ASN A 55 -1.82 -3.10 16.98
C ASN A 55 -2.47 -2.01 16.12
N GLU A 56 -1.72 -0.93 15.86
CA GLU A 56 -2.16 0.15 14.97
C GLU A 56 -2.43 -0.37 13.55
N TYR A 57 -1.53 -1.19 13.01
CA TYR A 57 -1.70 -1.79 11.70
C TYR A 57 -2.90 -2.76 11.63
N ILE A 58 -3.09 -3.58 12.66
CA ILE A 58 -4.25 -4.49 12.76
C ILE A 58 -5.55 -3.68 12.80
N LEU A 59 -5.61 -2.60 13.58
CA LEU A 59 -6.79 -1.73 13.64
C LEU A 59 -7.07 -1.05 12.30
N LYS A 60 -6.04 -0.52 11.63
CA LYS A 60 -6.14 0.03 10.27
C LYS A 60 -6.75 -0.98 9.30
N GLN A 61 -6.24 -2.22 9.29
CA GLN A 61 -6.74 -3.26 8.39
C GLN A 61 -8.17 -3.70 8.74
N ALA A 62 -8.49 -3.80 10.03
CA ALA A 62 -9.84 -4.15 10.49
C ALA A 62 -10.86 -3.09 10.06
N GLN A 63 -10.53 -1.81 10.20
CA GLN A 63 -11.37 -0.72 9.73
C GLN A 63 -11.56 -0.76 8.21
N ALA A 64 -10.47 -0.87 7.45
CA ALA A 64 -10.54 -0.95 5.99
C ALA A 64 -11.39 -2.14 5.51
N ASN A 65 -11.32 -3.29 6.19
CA ASN A 65 -12.12 -4.46 5.87
C ASN A 65 -13.60 -4.26 6.18
N ALA A 66 -13.94 -3.57 7.29
CA ALA A 66 -15.31 -3.25 7.62
C ALA A 66 -15.92 -2.31 6.57
N GLU A 67 -15.20 -1.24 6.23
CA GLU A 67 -15.63 -0.28 5.19
C GLU A 67 -15.79 -0.95 3.82
N LEU A 68 -14.88 -1.86 3.44
CA LEU A 68 -14.99 -2.61 2.19
C LEU A 68 -16.23 -3.53 2.17
N SER A 69 -16.55 -4.16 3.31
CA SER A 69 -17.73 -5.02 3.44
C SER A 69 -19.03 -4.22 3.27
N ASP A 70 -19.07 -3.00 3.82
CA ASP A 70 -20.22 -2.10 3.68
C ASP A 70 -20.40 -1.67 2.22
N GLN A 71 -19.32 -1.21 1.57
CA GLN A 71 -19.35 -0.81 0.15
C GLN A 71 -19.76 -1.97 -0.77
N LEU A 72 -19.32 -3.20 -0.47
CA LEU A 72 -19.72 -4.38 -1.22
C LEU A 72 -21.23 -4.63 -1.11
N THR A 73 -21.77 -4.50 0.10
CA THR A 73 -23.21 -4.66 0.36
C THR A 73 -24.03 -3.60 -0.39
N GLU A 74 -23.61 -2.33 -0.31
CA GLU A 74 -24.25 -1.24 -1.04
C GLU A 74 -24.24 -1.47 -2.57
N THR A 75 -23.11 -1.92 -3.10
CA THR A 75 -22.96 -2.24 -4.52
C THR A 75 -23.89 -3.38 -4.94
N GLN A 76 -24.03 -4.41 -4.11
CA GLN A 76 -24.92 -5.54 -4.37
C GLN A 76 -26.39 -5.12 -4.39
N LEU A 77 -26.80 -4.25 -3.46
CA LEU A 77 -28.16 -3.69 -3.43
C LEU A 77 -28.43 -2.86 -4.68
N ALA A 78 -27.53 -1.94 -5.03
CA ALA A 78 -27.66 -1.12 -6.24
C ALA A 78 -27.72 -1.98 -7.52
N LEU A 79 -26.96 -3.08 -7.58
CA LEU A 79 -27.02 -4.01 -8.71
C LEU A 79 -28.37 -4.73 -8.77
N CYS A 80 -28.94 -5.12 -7.63
CA CYS A 80 -30.27 -5.70 -7.56
C CYS A 80 -31.33 -4.74 -8.12
N ASP A 81 -31.31 -3.48 -7.68
CA ASP A 81 -32.23 -2.44 -8.14
C ASP A 81 -32.16 -2.25 -9.67
N VAL A 82 -30.95 -2.21 -10.23
CA VAL A 82 -30.74 -2.10 -11.69
C VAL A 82 -31.30 -3.32 -12.42
N TYR A 83 -31.11 -4.53 -11.90
CA TYR A 83 -31.66 -5.73 -12.52
C TYR A 83 -33.18 -5.74 -12.50
N GLU A 84 -33.81 -5.28 -11.43
CA GLU A 84 -35.26 -5.15 -11.33
C GLU A 84 -35.83 -4.14 -12.33
N MET A 85 -35.10 -3.07 -12.65
CA MET A 85 -35.52 -2.06 -13.63
C MET A 85 -35.48 -2.52 -15.10
N ILE A 86 -34.72 -3.57 -15.41
CA ILE A 86 -34.54 -4.10 -16.78
C ILE A 86 -35.59 -5.18 -17.12
N GLN A 87 -36.31 -5.69 -16.11
CA GLN A 87 -37.38 -6.68 -16.26
C GLN A 87 -38.74 -6.03 -16.54
#